data_AF-A0A3L6JTN2-F1
#
_entry.id   AF-A0A3L6JTN2-F1
#
_cell.length_a   1.000
_cell.length_b   1.000
_cell.length_c   1.000
_cell.angle_alpha   90.00
_cell.angle_beta   90.00
_cell.angle_gamma   90.00
#
_symmetry.space_group_name_H-M   'P 1'
#
loop_
_entity.id
_entity.type
_entity.pdbx_description
1 polymer ?
#
loop_
_entity_poly.entity_id
_entity_poly.type
_entity_poly.pdbx_seq_one_letter_code
_entity_poly.pdbx_strand_id
1 'polypeptide(L)'
;MKLLEVFLTSVSMLQTPLQFQVFPSWWFSLLETVLNAAYAITIRGYLLIVLIGLMLYMTGLCDELGKILVVGGVGIYFVGPYLVSLLATVAGIEPITLESATSAWLKVFAMSDSELIALIVTLAEVLAAICCVAGAIMYLVPSSNELKSRGQSLIVRALILAPVLVFFQVSPWI
;
A
#
# COMPACT_ATOMS: atom_id res chain seq x y z
N MET A 1 51.98 -9.16 39.72
CA MET A 1 51.69 -10.20 38.71
C MET A 1 50.18 -10.43 38.54
N LYS A 2 49.42 -10.77 39.60
CA LYS A 2 47.96 -10.99 39.52
C LYS A 2 47.11 -9.83 38.98
N LEU A 3 47.47 -8.57 39.27
CA LEU A 3 46.77 -7.39 38.75
C LEU A 3 46.91 -7.23 37.22
N LEU A 4 48.04 -7.66 36.66
CA LEU A 4 48.29 -7.60 35.22
C LEU A 4 47.46 -8.65 34.47
N GLU A 5 47.29 -9.84 35.06
CA GLU A 5 46.42 -10.90 34.52
C GLU A 5 44.95 -10.50 34.55
N VAL A 6 44.48 -9.85 35.61
CA VAL A 6 43.10 -9.33 35.70
C VAL A 6 42.87 -8.20 34.68
N PHE A 7 43.86 -7.32 34.50
CA PHE A 7 43.76 -6.27 33.48
C PHE A 7 43.77 -6.85 32.06
N LEU A 8 44.65 -7.81 31.76
CA LEU A 8 44.73 -8.47 30.45
C LEU A 8 43.49 -9.32 30.13
N THR A 9 42.92 -10.00 31.12
CA THR A 9 41.63 -10.72 30.96
C THR A 9 40.46 -9.77 30.76
N SER A 10 40.43 -8.63 31.45
CA SER A 10 39.39 -7.61 31.24
C SER A 10 39.48 -6.93 29.85
N VAL A 11 40.68 -6.66 29.36
CA VAL A 11 40.91 -6.10 28.02
C VAL A 11 40.57 -7.11 26.92
N SER A 12 40.87 -8.40 27.12
CA SER A 12 40.50 -9.45 26.16
C SER A 12 38.98 -9.75 26.15
N MET A 13 38.29 -9.56 27.27
CA MET A 13 36.81 -9.58 27.31
C MET A 13 36.18 -8.34 26.66
N LEU A 14 36.87 -7.19 26.65
CA LEU A 14 36.42 -6.00 25.92
C LEU A 14 36.68 -6.09 24.41
N GLN A 15 37.61 -6.96 23.99
CA GLN A 15 37.99 -7.23 22.61
C GLN A 15 37.36 -8.48 22.04
N THR A 16 36.40 -9.14 22.72
CA THR A 16 35.53 -10.06 21.99
C THR A 16 34.91 -9.24 20.88
N PRO A 17 35.23 -9.49 19.59
CA PRO A 17 34.41 -8.92 18.54
C PRO A 17 33.00 -9.36 18.93
N LEU A 18 32.08 -8.41 19.10
CA LEU A 18 30.67 -8.74 19.12
C LEU A 18 30.51 -9.67 17.93
N GLN A 19 30.39 -10.98 18.18
CA GLN A 19 30.12 -11.93 17.15
C GLN A 19 28.66 -11.62 16.82
N PHE A 20 28.47 -10.56 16.02
CA PHE A 20 27.31 -10.43 15.18
C PHE A 20 27.23 -11.80 14.54
N GLN A 21 26.23 -12.58 14.96
CA GLN A 21 25.91 -13.82 14.29
C GLN A 21 25.91 -13.45 12.82
N VAL A 22 26.84 -14.02 12.06
CA VAL A 22 26.92 -13.79 10.62
C VAL A 22 25.55 -14.19 10.13
N PHE A 23 24.72 -13.20 9.78
CA PHE A 23 23.37 -13.46 9.37
C PHE A 23 23.46 -14.43 8.19
N PRO A 24 22.62 -15.48 8.16
CA PRO A 24 22.64 -16.41 7.05
C PRO A 24 22.55 -15.65 5.72
N SER A 25 23.29 -16.08 4.69
CA SER A 25 23.35 -15.35 3.41
C SER A 25 21.97 -15.11 2.78
N TRP A 26 21.00 -15.99 3.01
CA TRP A 26 19.62 -15.85 2.56
C TRP A 26 18.86 -14.68 3.24
N TRP A 27 19.30 -14.23 4.41
CA TRP A 27 18.69 -13.12 5.14
C TRP A 27 18.78 -11.82 4.36
N PHE A 28 19.97 -11.49 3.85
CA PHE A 28 20.19 -10.26 3.09
C PHE A 28 19.39 -10.25 1.78
N SER A 29 19.38 -11.38 1.05
CA SER A 29 18.59 -11.50 -0.19
C SER A 29 17.09 -11.41 0.05
N LEU A 30 16.59 -11.96 1.16
CA LEU A 30 15.19 -11.83 1.56
C LEU A 30 14.86 -10.37 1.90
N LEU A 31 15.72 -9.72 2.69
CA LEU A 31 15.52 -8.34 3.13
C LEU A 31 15.55 -7.37 1.94
N GLU A 32 16.45 -7.59 0.99
CA GLU A 32 16.48 -6.86 -0.29
C GLU A 32 15.19 -7.04 -1.07
N THR A 33 14.68 -8.28 -1.19
CA THR A 33 13.42 -8.54 -1.90
C THR A 33 12.23 -7.86 -1.22
N VAL A 34 12.16 -7.93 0.11
CA VAL A 34 11.09 -7.30 0.91
C VAL A 34 11.14 -5.78 0.79
N LEU A 35 12.33 -5.16 0.89
CA LEU A 35 12.46 -3.72 0.77
C LEU A 35 12.16 -3.23 -0.66
N ASN A 36 12.60 -3.96 -1.69
CA ASN A 36 12.24 -3.65 -3.08
C ASN A 36 10.73 -3.78 -3.32
N ALA A 37 10.09 -4.82 -2.77
CA ALA A 37 8.64 -4.99 -2.85
C ALA A 37 7.89 -3.90 -2.07
N ALA A 38 8.36 -3.54 -0.87
CA ALA A 38 7.80 -2.45 -0.08
C ALA A 38 7.91 -1.12 -0.82
N TYR A 39 9.07 -0.84 -1.44
CA TYR A 39 9.27 0.35 -2.26
C TYR A 39 8.32 0.37 -3.45
N ALA A 40 8.17 -0.76 -4.15
CA ALA A 40 7.23 -0.90 -5.26
C ALA A 40 5.78 -0.65 -4.81
N ILE A 41 5.38 -1.16 -3.63
CA ILE A 41 4.06 -0.89 -3.04
C ILE A 41 3.90 0.59 -2.72
N THR A 42 4.93 1.26 -2.19
CA THR A 42 4.83 2.69 -1.85
C THR A 42 4.68 3.59 -3.08
N ILE A 43 5.33 3.25 -4.20
CA ILE A 43 5.28 4.06 -5.43
C ILE A 43 4.12 3.67 -6.34
N ARG A 44 3.73 2.39 -6.39
CA ARG A 44 2.71 1.89 -7.33
C ARG A 44 1.46 1.39 -6.62
N GLY A 45 1.67 0.65 -5.53
CA GLY A 45 0.59 0.05 -4.73
C GLY A 45 -0.27 1.07 -3.96
N TYR A 46 0.20 2.31 -3.74
CA TYR A 46 -0.57 3.32 -3.02
C TYR A 46 -1.90 3.64 -3.72
N LEU A 47 -1.93 3.62 -5.06
CA LEU A 47 -3.15 3.84 -5.85
C LEU A 47 -4.19 2.76 -5.58
N LEU A 48 -3.76 1.52 -5.38
CA LEU A 48 -4.65 0.41 -5.02
C LEU A 48 -5.30 0.66 -3.67
N ILE A 49 -4.50 1.08 -2.68
CA ILE A 49 -4.99 1.39 -1.32
C ILE A 49 -6.03 2.52 -1.38
N VAL A 50 -5.75 3.57 -2.15
CA VAL A 50 -6.67 4.70 -2.35
C VAL A 50 -7.96 4.25 -3.05
N LEU A 51 -7.85 3.50 -4.14
CA LEU A 51 -9.00 2.99 -4.90
C LEU A 51 -9.87 2.07 -4.04
N ILE A 52 -9.27 1.14 -3.29
CA ILE A 52 -9.99 0.27 -2.36
C ILE A 52 -10.68 1.10 -1.27
N GLY A 53 -9.99 2.11 -0.72
CA GLY A 53 -10.59 3.03 0.25
C GLY A 53 -11.83 3.75 -0.28
N LEU A 54 -11.77 4.22 -1.53
CA LEU A 54 -12.90 4.88 -2.18
C LEU A 54 -14.04 3.90 -2.50
N MET A 55 -13.74 2.68 -2.93
CA MET A 55 -14.74 1.62 -3.14
C MET A 55 -15.47 1.29 -1.82
N LEU A 56 -14.74 1.17 -0.72
CA LEU A 56 -15.35 0.95 0.60
C LEU A 56 -16.21 2.13 1.03
N TYR A 57 -15.71 3.36 0.84
CA TYR A 57 -16.45 4.58 1.17
C TYR A 57 -17.79 4.66 0.42
N MET A 58 -17.83 4.28 -0.86
CA MET A 58 -19.08 4.38 -1.63
C MET A 58 -20.14 3.37 -1.21
N THR A 59 -19.75 2.16 -0.79
CA THR A 59 -20.70 1.13 -0.35
C THR A 59 -21.38 1.47 0.98
N GLY A 60 -20.79 2.39 1.75
CA GLY A 60 -21.30 2.78 3.07
C GLY A 60 -21.15 1.71 4.14
N LEU A 61 -20.38 0.64 3.88
CA LEU A 61 -20.12 -0.44 4.84
C LEU A 61 -19.22 0.03 5.98
N CYS A 62 -18.15 0.79 5.66
CA CYS A 62 -17.17 1.29 6.62
C CYS A 62 -16.62 2.68 6.22
N ASP A 63 -17.37 3.74 6.51
CA ASP A 63 -17.01 5.12 6.11
C ASP A 63 -15.67 5.59 6.68
N GLU A 64 -15.38 5.23 7.93
CA GLU A 64 -14.13 5.61 8.60
C GLU A 64 -12.93 4.89 8.01
N LEU A 65 -13.04 3.59 7.78
CA LEU A 65 -11.98 2.79 7.18
C LEU A 65 -11.66 3.27 5.77
N GLY A 66 -12.68 3.57 4.96
CA GLY A 66 -12.49 4.09 3.60
C GLY A 66 -11.69 5.40 3.60
N LYS A 67 -12.03 6.34 4.49
CA LYS A 67 -11.29 7.61 4.63
C LYS A 67 -9.85 7.39 5.11
N ILE A 68 -9.66 6.53 6.10
CA ILE A 68 -8.32 6.20 6.64
C ILE A 68 -7.46 5.55 5.55
N LEU A 69 -8.01 4.65 4.75
CA LEU A 69 -7.31 4.04 3.62
C LEU A 69 -6.92 5.07 2.56
N VAL A 70 -7.80 6.00 2.21
CA VAL A 70 -7.49 7.06 1.24
C VAL A 70 -6.38 7.99 1.78
N VAL A 71 -6.53 8.50 3.00
CA VAL A 71 -5.54 9.38 3.62
C VAL A 71 -4.22 8.64 3.84
N GLY A 72 -4.29 7.40 4.31
CA GLY A 72 -3.14 6.53 4.53
C GLY A 72 -2.41 6.19 3.24
N GLY A 73 -3.13 5.88 2.16
CA GLY A 73 -2.56 5.63 0.84
C GLY A 73 -1.83 6.85 0.29
N VAL A 74 -2.43 8.05 0.39
CA VAL A 74 -1.76 9.31 0.03
C VAL A 74 -0.52 9.55 0.91
N GLY A 75 -0.62 9.30 2.22
CA GLY A 75 0.52 9.41 3.14
C GLY A 75 1.66 8.45 2.80
N ILE A 76 1.33 7.21 2.46
CA ILE A 76 2.29 6.18 2.02
C ILE A 76 3.01 6.63 0.75
N TYR A 77 2.32 7.28 -0.19
CA TYR A 77 2.97 7.79 -1.40
C TYR A 77 4.07 8.83 -1.10
N PHE A 78 3.80 9.78 -0.19
CA PHE A 78 4.74 10.83 0.13
C PHE A 78 5.86 10.39 1.08
N VAL A 79 5.52 9.61 2.11
CA VAL A 79 6.46 9.26 3.20
C VAL A 79 7.12 7.91 2.95
N GLY A 80 6.43 7.00 2.28
CA GLY A 80 6.83 5.61 2.09
C GLY A 80 8.16 5.43 1.36
N PRO A 81 8.36 6.01 0.16
CA PRO A 81 9.62 5.85 -0.58
C PRO A 81 10.83 6.33 0.23
N TYR A 82 10.68 7.44 0.96
CA TYR A 82 11.72 7.99 1.84
C TYR A 82 12.05 7.02 2.99
N LEU A 83 11.03 6.51 3.69
CA LEU A 83 11.24 5.57 4.79
C LEU A 83 11.91 4.28 4.32
N VAL A 84 11.46 3.72 3.19
CA VAL A 84 12.03 2.48 2.65
C VAL A 84 13.48 2.68 2.20
N SER A 85 13.80 3.82 1.58
CA SER A 85 15.19 4.17 1.21
C SER A 85 16.09 4.34 2.43
N LEU A 86 15.59 4.97 3.49
CA LEU A 86 16.31 5.10 4.76
C LEU A 86 16.57 3.72 5.40
N LEU A 87 15.56 2.85 5.43
CA LEU A 87 15.70 1.48 5.94
C LEU A 87 16.72 0.67 5.12
N ALA A 88 16.72 0.79 3.79
CA ALA A 88 17.70 0.14 2.93
C ALA A 88 19.14 0.59 3.24
N THR A 89 19.32 1.90 3.44
CA THR A 89 20.62 2.49 3.80
C THR A 89 21.10 2.01 5.16
N VAL A 90 20.21 1.97 6.16
CA VAL A 90 20.53 1.46 7.51
C VAL A 90 20.84 -0.04 7.49
N ALA A 91 20.17 -0.80 6.61
CA ALA A 91 20.41 -2.23 6.43
C ALA A 91 21.69 -2.54 5.62
N GLY A 92 22.37 -1.54 5.06
CA GLY A 92 23.57 -1.73 4.24
C GLY A 92 23.28 -2.38 2.89
N ILE A 93 22.05 -2.26 2.39
CA ILE A 93 21.62 -2.79 1.08
C ILE A 93 21.85 -1.71 0.01
N GLU A 94 22.10 -2.16 -1.22
CA GLU A 94 22.23 -1.26 -2.36
C GLU A 94 21.00 -0.35 -2.54
N PRO A 95 21.18 0.86 -3.11
CA PRO A 95 20.08 1.78 -3.35
C PRO A 95 18.99 1.12 -4.19
N ILE A 96 17.75 1.18 -3.70
CA ILE A 96 16.60 0.65 -4.43
C ILE A 96 16.33 1.51 -5.66
N THR A 97 16.36 0.87 -6.83
CA THR A 97 16.08 1.52 -8.11
C THR A 97 14.63 1.22 -8.55
N LEU A 98 14.13 2.00 -9.50
CA LEU A 98 12.81 1.73 -10.09
C LEU A 98 12.78 0.39 -10.83
N GLU A 99 13.89 -0.02 -11.45
CA GLU A 99 14.00 -1.29 -12.16
C GLU A 99 13.96 -2.48 -11.19
N SER A 100 14.74 -2.42 -10.11
CA SER A 100 14.75 -3.48 -9.08
C SER A 100 13.39 -3.61 -8.41
N ALA A 101 12.73 -2.50 -8.11
CA ALA A 101 11.36 -2.47 -7.59
C ALA A 101 10.33 -3.06 -8.58
N THR A 102 10.45 -2.77 -9.88
CA THR A 102 9.59 -3.38 -10.92
C THR A 102 9.75 -4.89 -10.97
N SER A 103 11.00 -5.37 -10.91
CA SER A 103 11.27 -6.81 -10.92
C SER A 103 10.70 -7.51 -9.68
N ALA A 104 10.79 -6.87 -8.51
CA ALA A 104 10.21 -7.39 -7.27
C ALA A 104 8.68 -7.41 -7.33
N TRP A 105 8.05 -6.37 -7.90
CA TRP A 105 6.60 -6.33 -8.12
C TRP A 105 6.13 -7.50 -8.98
N LEU A 106 6.76 -7.73 -10.12
CA LEU A 106 6.41 -8.84 -11.02
C LEU A 106 6.60 -10.19 -10.35
N LYS A 107 7.63 -10.36 -9.51
CA LYS A 107 7.84 -11.59 -8.73
C LYS A 107 6.72 -11.82 -7.70
N VAL A 108 6.20 -10.77 -7.09
CA VAL A 108 5.18 -10.85 -6.03
C VAL A 108 3.77 -11.00 -6.59
N PHE A 109 3.40 -10.17 -7.56
CA PHE A 109 2.03 -10.08 -8.08
C PHE A 109 1.82 -10.83 -9.40
N ALA A 110 2.89 -11.26 -10.07
CA ALA A 110 2.85 -11.95 -11.36
C ALA A 110 2.08 -11.20 -12.47
N MET A 111 1.88 -9.89 -12.31
CA MET A 111 1.20 -9.01 -13.26
C MET A 111 1.81 -7.61 -13.25
N SER A 112 1.67 -6.91 -14.36
CA SER A 112 2.08 -5.50 -14.41
C SER A 112 1.20 -4.62 -13.53
N ASP A 113 1.72 -3.46 -13.14
CA ASP A 113 1.00 -2.44 -12.39
C ASP A 113 -0.20 -1.90 -13.17
N SER A 114 -0.07 -1.70 -14.48
CA SER A 114 -1.18 -1.25 -15.34
C SER A 114 -2.32 -2.27 -15.41
N GLU A 115 -2.02 -3.56 -15.55
CA GLU A 115 -3.03 -4.63 -15.54
C GLU A 115 -3.79 -4.70 -14.21
N LEU A 116 -3.06 -4.60 -13.08
CA LEU A 116 -3.68 -4.63 -11.77
C LEU A 116 -4.59 -3.41 -11.53
N ILE A 117 -4.13 -2.21 -11.92
CA ILE A 117 -4.93 -0.99 -11.83
C ILE A 117 -6.17 -1.11 -12.71
N ALA A 118 -6.03 -1.56 -13.96
CA ALA A 118 -7.17 -1.74 -14.87
C ALA A 118 -8.21 -2.71 -14.31
N LEU A 119 -7.77 -3.81 -13.69
CA LEU A 119 -8.66 -4.78 -13.05
C LEU A 119 -9.43 -4.15 -11.87
N ILE A 120 -8.75 -3.40 -11.00
CA ILE A 120 -9.40 -2.73 -9.87
C ILE A 120 -10.37 -1.64 -10.35
N VAL A 121 -9.99 -0.85 -11.36
CA VAL A 121 -10.85 0.19 -11.94
C VAL A 121 -12.12 -0.44 -12.51
N THR A 122 -11.99 -1.53 -13.27
CA THR A 122 -13.14 -2.27 -13.81
C THR A 122 -14.08 -2.76 -12.69
N LEU A 123 -13.51 -3.32 -11.61
CA LEU A 123 -14.32 -3.73 -10.45
C LEU A 123 -15.02 -2.54 -9.79
N ALA A 124 -14.33 -1.41 -9.66
CA ALA A 124 -14.87 -0.20 -9.07
C ALA A 124 -16.01 0.39 -9.92
N GLU A 125 -15.91 0.35 -11.25
CA GLU A 125 -16.98 0.74 -12.17
C GLU A 125 -18.22 -0.13 -12.00
N VAL A 126 -18.05 -1.45 -11.96
CA VAL A 126 -19.15 -2.40 -11.74
C VAL A 126 -19.85 -2.11 -10.41
N LEU A 127 -19.07 -1.94 -9.34
CA LEU A 127 -19.62 -1.64 -8.03
C LEU A 127 -20.32 -0.27 -7.99
N ALA A 128 -19.77 0.75 -8.65
CA ALA A 128 -20.38 2.08 -8.73
C ALA A 128 -21.71 2.02 -9.49
N ALA A 129 -21.78 1.26 -10.58
CA ALA A 129 -23.01 1.03 -11.32
C ALA A 129 -24.07 0.32 -10.45
N ILE A 130 -23.68 -0.71 -9.70
CA ILE A 130 -24.58 -1.41 -8.76
C ILE A 130 -25.10 -0.45 -7.69
N CYS A 131 -24.23 0.34 -7.05
CA CYS A 131 -24.62 1.31 -6.02
C CYS A 131 -25.55 2.40 -6.58
N CYS A 132 -25.28 2.89 -7.80
CA CYS A 132 -26.15 3.85 -8.48
C CYS A 132 -27.53 3.26 -8.78
N VAL A 133 -27.60 2.05 -9.34
CA VAL A 133 -28.88 1.40 -9.68
C VAL A 133 -29.67 1.06 -8.43
N ALA A 134 -29.04 0.44 -7.43
CA ALA A 134 -29.67 0.14 -6.16
C ALA A 134 -30.16 1.41 -5.45
N GLY A 135 -29.33 2.47 -5.45
CA GLY A 135 -29.69 3.77 -4.92
C GLY A 135 -30.86 4.41 -5.65
N ALA A 136 -30.89 4.33 -6.99
CA ALA A 136 -31.99 4.83 -7.81
C ALA A 136 -33.31 4.10 -7.54
N ILE A 137 -33.29 2.78 -7.41
CA ILE A 137 -34.48 1.98 -7.06
C ILE A 137 -35.02 2.42 -5.69
N MET A 138 -34.14 2.53 -4.68
CA MET A 138 -34.53 2.95 -3.33
C MET A 138 -35.03 4.40 -3.26
N TYR A 139 -34.54 5.28 -4.13
CA TYR A 139 -34.95 6.68 -4.19
C TYR A 139 -36.27 6.90 -4.95
N LEU A 140 -36.46 6.20 -6.07
CA LEU A 140 -37.61 6.38 -6.98
C LEU A 140 -38.84 5.57 -6.55
N VAL A 141 -38.64 4.41 -5.91
CA VAL A 141 -39.73 3.54 -5.40
C VAL A 141 -39.53 3.27 -3.90
N PRO A 142 -39.55 4.30 -3.04
CA PRO A 142 -39.31 4.13 -1.62
C PRO A 142 -40.53 3.50 -0.93
N SER A 143 -40.33 2.42 -0.17
CA SER A 143 -41.35 1.92 0.75
C SER A 143 -41.35 2.65 2.10
N SER A 144 -40.33 3.49 2.37
CA SER A 144 -40.24 4.36 3.55
C SER A 144 -39.38 5.60 3.26
N ASN A 145 -39.55 6.67 4.06
CA ASN A 145 -38.69 7.86 3.98
C ASN A 145 -37.22 7.55 4.27
N GLU A 146 -36.95 6.54 5.11
CA GLU A 146 -35.60 6.09 5.39
C GLU A 146 -34.92 5.52 4.14
N LEU A 147 -35.60 4.66 3.38
CA LEU A 147 -35.07 4.11 2.14
C LEU A 147 -34.79 5.18 1.10
N LYS A 148 -35.65 6.20 1.01
CA LYS A 148 -35.40 7.35 0.13
C LYS A 148 -34.08 8.05 0.48
N SER A 149 -33.84 8.31 1.78
CA SER A 149 -32.61 8.96 2.24
C SER A 149 -31.35 8.10 2.01
N ARG A 150 -31.45 6.78 2.23
CA ARG A 150 -30.36 5.83 1.97
C ARG A 150 -30.05 5.72 0.47
N GLY A 151 -31.09 5.67 -0.37
CA GLY A 151 -30.96 5.67 -1.82
C GLY A 151 -30.24 6.91 -2.35
N GLN A 152 -30.64 8.09 -1.87
CA GLN A 152 -29.97 9.35 -2.22
C GLN A 152 -28.49 9.35 -1.80
N SER A 153 -28.18 8.88 -0.59
CA SER A 153 -26.78 8.77 -0.12
C SER A 153 -25.94 7.85 -1.00
N LEU A 154 -26.46 6.68 -1.38
CA LEU A 154 -25.77 5.73 -2.27
C LEU A 154 -25.47 6.31 -3.65
N ILE A 155 -26.45 6.99 -4.25
CA ILE A 155 -26.27 7.65 -5.56
C ILE A 155 -25.16 8.71 -5.46
N VAL A 156 -25.23 9.61 -4.48
CA VAL A 156 -24.26 10.69 -4.32
C VAL A 156 -22.85 10.14 -4.13
N ARG A 157 -22.69 9.12 -3.28
CA ARG A 157 -21.38 8.51 -3.02
C ARG A 157 -20.81 7.79 -4.24
N ALA A 158 -21.64 7.08 -5.00
CA ALA A 158 -21.22 6.45 -6.25
C ALA A 158 -20.82 7.51 -7.31
N LEU A 159 -21.54 8.64 -7.38
CA LEU A 159 -21.18 9.74 -8.28
C LEU A 159 -19.87 10.45 -7.89
N ILE A 160 -19.51 10.50 -6.61
CA ILE A 160 -18.22 11.04 -6.16
C ILE A 160 -17.05 10.20 -6.70
N LEU A 161 -17.24 8.88 -6.86
CA LEU A 161 -16.22 7.99 -7.40
C LEU A 161 -16.03 8.14 -8.93
N ALA A 162 -17.07 8.58 -9.65
CA ALA A 162 -17.04 8.60 -11.11
C ALA A 162 -15.90 9.46 -11.73
N PRO A 163 -15.62 10.70 -11.29
CA PRO A 163 -14.48 11.47 -11.80
C PRO A 163 -13.13 10.77 -11.59
N VAL A 164 -12.99 10.04 -10.47
CA VAL A 164 -11.76 9.31 -10.16
C VAL A 164 -11.60 8.13 -11.12
N LEU A 165 -12.67 7.37 -11.39
CA LEU A 165 -12.62 6.26 -12.35
C LEU A 165 -12.32 6.75 -13.77
N VAL A 166 -12.97 7.84 -14.19
CA VAL A 166 -12.69 8.45 -15.50
C VAL A 166 -11.23 8.88 -15.61
N PHE A 167 -10.66 9.49 -14.55
CA PHE A 167 -9.25 9.83 -14.53
C PHE A 167 -8.35 8.59 -14.74
N PHE A 168 -8.61 7.50 -14.03
CA PHE A 168 -7.84 6.26 -14.19
C PHE A 168 -8.04 5.56 -15.53
N GLN A 169 -9.19 5.74 -16.17
CA GLN A 169 -9.45 5.19 -17.50
C GLN A 169 -8.72 5.96 -18.59
N VAL A 170 -8.55 7.27 -18.42
CA VAL A 170 -7.90 8.16 -19.40
C VAL A 170 -6.39 8.24 -19.16
N SER A 171 -5.93 8.17 -17.92
CA SER A 171 -4.50 8.25 -17.53
C SER A 171 -3.56 7.37 -18.34
N PRO A 172 -3.90 6.11 -18.70
CA PRO A 172 -3.02 5.27 -19.52
C PRO A 172 -2.83 5.75 -20.96
N TRP A 173 -3.70 6.66 -21.45
CA TRP A 173 -3.70 7.16 -22.82
C TRP A 173 -3.04 8.54 -22.97
N ILE A 174 -2.65 9.17 -21.86
CA ILE A 174 -1.94 10.46 -21.80
C ILE A 174 -0.47 10.19 -21.48
#